data_AF-A0A9Q1M304-F1
#
_entry.id   AF-A0A9Q1M304-F1
#
_cell.length_a   1.000
_cell.length_b   1.000
_cell.length_c   1.000
_cell.angle_alpha   90.00
_cell.angle_beta   90.00
_cell.angle_gamma   90.00
#
_symmetry.space_group_name_H-M   'P 1'
#
loop_
_entity.id
_entity.type
_entity.pdbx_description
1 polymer ?
#
loop_
_entity_poly.entity_id
_entity_poly.type
_entity_poly.pdbx_seq_one_letter_code
_entity_poly.pdbx_strand_id
1 'polypeptide(L)'
;MLQPRFCEMLLAEVENFEKWVRETKFRIMRPNTLNRFGVVLDDFGLETMLDKLMEDFIRPISRENGRNADGKYNMAIVSRFEIIVQFSFLKLVDPHCHHGFVVEYGVDRDVDLGFHVDDSEVTLNVCLGKQFSGGELFFRGVRCEKHVNAQTQPEEIFDYSHVAGRAVLHHGRHRHGARATTSGHRINLLLWCRSSVFRELRKRQKDLSSWCTECQREKKERQRQRVTAIKLVHSSICFSRDRSYSEEEKLLRSCLVNFLVLTFTLRNMAPHTTAKVISCSSSDFDINVYEIYG
;
A
#
# COMPACT_ATOMS: atom_id res chain seq x y z
N MET A 1 11.89 -7.08 -19.33
CA MET A 1 12.91 -6.48 -18.48
C MET A 1 14.23 -7.20 -18.69
N LEU A 2 14.32 -8.47 -18.31
CA LEU A 2 15.53 -9.28 -18.53
C LEU A 2 15.49 -9.93 -19.91
N GLN A 3 16.65 -10.01 -20.56
CA GLN A 3 16.81 -10.72 -21.83
C GLN A 3 16.76 -12.24 -21.57
N PRO A 4 16.20 -13.05 -22.50
CA PRO A 4 16.12 -14.50 -22.33
C PRO A 4 17.47 -15.14 -21.98
N ARG A 5 18.54 -14.75 -22.66
CA ARG A 5 19.91 -15.21 -22.38
C ARG A 5 20.36 -14.93 -20.94
N PHE A 6 20.00 -13.77 -20.39
CA PHE A 6 20.35 -13.45 -19.00
C PHE A 6 19.57 -14.35 -18.03
N CYS A 7 18.27 -14.57 -18.29
CA CYS A 7 17.47 -15.48 -17.50
C CYS A 7 18.04 -16.91 -17.52
N GLU A 8 18.43 -17.41 -18.69
CA GLU A 8 19.08 -18.73 -18.83
C GLU A 8 20.39 -18.82 -18.04
N MET A 9 21.25 -17.81 -18.13
CA MET A 9 22.51 -17.77 -17.38
C MET A 9 22.28 -17.74 -15.86
N LEU A 10 21.35 -16.92 -15.38
CA LEU A 10 21.03 -16.86 -13.96
C LEU A 10 20.43 -18.18 -13.45
N LEU A 11 19.56 -18.81 -14.24
CA LEU A 11 19.01 -20.14 -13.92
C LEU A 11 20.11 -21.20 -13.85
N ALA A 12 21.02 -21.22 -14.82
CA ALA A 12 22.14 -22.16 -14.83
C ALA A 12 23.03 -21.99 -13.60
N GLU A 13 23.29 -20.74 -13.18
CA GLU A 13 24.10 -20.48 -11.99
C GLU A 13 23.41 -20.94 -10.70
N VAL A 14 22.10 -20.69 -10.57
CA VAL A 14 21.30 -21.19 -9.44
C VAL A 14 21.30 -22.73 -9.41
N GLU A 15 21.12 -23.38 -10.56
CA GLU A 15 21.15 -24.85 -10.66
C GLU A 15 22.52 -25.43 -10.28
N ASN A 16 23.61 -24.78 -10.69
CA ASN A 16 24.98 -25.16 -10.31
C ASN A 16 25.20 -25.02 -8.80
N PHE A 17 24.78 -23.90 -8.21
CA PHE A 17 24.88 -23.69 -6.77
C PHE A 17 24.06 -24.73 -5.99
N GLU A 18 22.80 -24.97 -6.36
CA GLU A 18 21.98 -25.99 -5.72
C GLU A 18 22.57 -27.41 -5.85
N LYS A 19 23.16 -27.72 -7.01
CA LYS A 19 23.85 -29.00 -7.22
C LYS A 19 25.02 -29.14 -6.24
N TRP A 20 25.86 -28.11 -6.13
CA TRP A 20 26.96 -28.08 -5.17
C TRP A 20 26.47 -28.24 -3.73
N VAL A 21 25.39 -27.57 -3.34
CA VAL A 21 24.76 -27.70 -2.00
C VAL A 21 24.34 -29.15 -1.73
N ARG A 22 23.71 -29.83 -2.70
CA ARG A 22 23.31 -31.23 -2.56
C ARG A 22 24.50 -32.18 -2.43
N GLU A 23 25.53 -31.99 -3.24
CA GLU A 23 26.72 -32.85 -3.25
C GLU A 23 27.55 -32.70 -1.98
N THR A 24 27.70 -31.47 -1.50
CA THR A 24 28.45 -31.17 -0.26
C THR A 24 27.64 -31.36 1.01
N LYS A 25 26.30 -31.51 0.89
CA LYS A 25 25.36 -31.49 2.01
C LYS A 25 25.48 -30.22 2.86
N PHE A 26 25.90 -29.12 2.24
CA PHE A 26 26.02 -27.83 2.90
C PHE A 26 24.64 -27.30 3.28
N ARG A 27 24.54 -26.65 4.44
CA ARG A 27 23.28 -26.05 4.89
C ARG A 27 23.24 -24.60 4.43
N ILE A 28 22.27 -24.28 3.57
CA ILE A 28 22.04 -22.92 3.08
C ILE A 28 20.82 -22.27 3.74
N MET A 29 20.77 -20.95 3.72
CA MET A 29 19.55 -20.22 4.03
C MET A 29 18.54 -20.42 2.93
N ARG A 30 17.26 -20.52 3.32
CA ARG A 30 16.14 -20.57 2.37
C ARG A 30 15.62 -19.17 2.08
N PRO A 31 14.98 -18.96 0.93
CA PRO A 31 14.68 -17.62 0.43
C PRO A 31 13.92 -16.73 1.41
N ASN A 32 12.93 -17.30 2.10
CA ASN A 32 12.20 -16.67 3.19
C ASN A 32 11.44 -17.73 4.01
N THR A 33 10.69 -17.29 5.02
CA THR A 33 9.92 -18.19 5.92
C THR A 33 8.71 -18.88 5.27
N LEU A 34 8.28 -18.41 4.10
CA LEU A 34 7.13 -18.94 3.37
C LEU A 34 7.53 -19.84 2.18
N ASN A 35 8.79 -19.77 1.72
CA ASN A 35 9.31 -20.54 0.59
C ASN A 35 10.36 -21.56 1.05
N ARG A 36 10.13 -22.83 0.72
CA ARG A 36 11.03 -23.95 1.06
C ARG A 36 12.09 -24.19 0.00
N PHE A 37 11.84 -23.79 -1.24
CA PHE A 37 12.71 -24.04 -2.38
C PHE A 37 13.23 -22.77 -3.04
N GLY A 38 14.45 -22.86 -3.57
CA GLY A 38 15.24 -21.75 -4.07
C GLY A 38 16.37 -21.35 -3.12
N VAL A 39 17.04 -20.25 -3.46
CA VAL A 39 18.32 -19.82 -2.88
C VAL A 39 18.40 -18.30 -2.72
N VAL A 40 19.15 -17.85 -1.72
CA VAL A 40 19.54 -16.43 -1.55
C VAL A 40 20.75 -16.17 -2.45
N LEU A 41 20.72 -15.09 -3.22
CA LEU A 41 21.73 -14.83 -4.25
C LEU A 41 23.05 -14.27 -3.69
N ASP A 42 22.97 -13.56 -2.57
CA ASP A 42 24.15 -13.05 -1.88
C ASP A 42 25.04 -14.18 -1.33
N ASP A 43 24.44 -15.30 -0.94
CA ASP A 43 25.13 -16.47 -0.35
C ASP A 43 26.17 -17.10 -1.30
N PHE A 44 26.08 -16.83 -2.61
CA PHE A 44 27.03 -17.34 -3.61
C PHE A 44 27.60 -16.24 -4.52
N GLY A 45 27.63 -15.00 -4.04
CA GLY A 45 28.44 -13.94 -4.63
C GLY A 45 27.77 -13.09 -5.72
N LEU A 46 26.43 -13.07 -5.78
CA LEU A 46 25.70 -12.21 -6.72
C LEU A 46 25.32 -10.84 -6.15
N GLU A 47 25.76 -10.49 -4.94
CA GLU A 47 25.49 -9.19 -4.29
C GLU A 47 25.82 -8.00 -5.20
N THR A 48 27.03 -7.98 -5.81
CA THR A 48 27.43 -6.87 -6.71
C THR A 48 26.53 -6.76 -7.95
N MET A 49 25.97 -7.86 -8.43
CA MET A 49 25.02 -7.84 -9.54
C MET A 49 23.69 -7.23 -9.10
N LEU A 50 23.23 -7.56 -7.88
CA LEU A 50 22.01 -7.02 -7.30
C LEU A 50 22.15 -5.53 -6.97
N ASP A 51 23.29 -5.11 -6.45
CA ASP A 51 23.60 -3.69 -6.22
C ASP A 51 23.48 -2.90 -7.53
N LYS A 52 24.07 -3.40 -8.62
CA LYS A 52 23.93 -2.76 -9.95
C LYS A 52 22.49 -2.78 -10.45
N LEU A 53 21.76 -3.88 -10.26
CA LEU A 53 20.34 -3.94 -10.62
C LEU A 53 19.53 -2.87 -9.86
N MET A 54 19.84 -2.67 -8.57
CA MET A 54 19.24 -1.64 -7.74
C MET A 54 19.59 -0.24 -8.21
N GLU A 55 20.86 0.05 -8.45
CA GLU A 55 21.36 1.37 -8.82
C GLU A 55 20.98 1.80 -10.23
N ASP A 56 21.11 0.90 -11.20
CA ASP A 56 21.00 1.22 -12.63
C ASP A 56 19.57 1.08 -13.16
N PHE A 57 18.72 0.27 -12.50
CA PHE A 57 17.36 -0.02 -13.00
C PHE A 57 16.29 0.35 -11.99
N ILE A 58 16.34 -0.22 -10.79
CA ILE A 58 15.25 -0.02 -9.83
C ILE A 58 15.19 1.42 -9.37
N ARG A 59 16.30 2.01 -8.93
CA ARG A 59 16.36 3.41 -8.48
C ARG A 59 15.90 4.40 -9.56
N PRO A 60 16.32 4.32 -10.84
CA PRO A 60 15.84 5.21 -11.88
C PRO A 60 14.34 5.07 -12.18
N ILE A 61 13.85 3.84 -12.36
CA ILE A 61 12.41 3.57 -12.59
C ILE A 61 11.55 4.09 -11.44
N SER A 62 12.14 4.06 -10.24
CA SER A 62 11.57 4.51 -9.00
C SER A 62 11.56 6.04 -8.81
N ARG A 63 12.42 6.78 -9.53
CA ARG A 63 12.63 8.23 -9.37
C ARG A 63 11.79 9.09 -10.31
N GLU A 64 11.49 8.66 -11.55
CA GLU A 64 10.83 9.56 -12.52
C GLU A 64 10.23 8.83 -13.74
N ASN A 65 9.04 9.26 -14.19
CA ASN A 65 8.54 9.29 -15.57
C ASN A 65 9.06 8.27 -16.61
N GLY A 66 9.01 6.97 -16.32
CA GLY A 66 9.43 5.90 -17.26
C GLY A 66 8.51 5.66 -18.48
N ARG A 67 8.12 6.71 -19.20
CA ARG A 67 7.43 6.58 -20.51
C ARG A 67 8.48 6.52 -21.61
N ASN A 68 8.37 5.52 -22.47
CA ASN A 68 9.09 5.48 -23.75
C ASN A 68 8.58 6.61 -24.70
N ALA A 69 9.24 6.85 -25.84
CA ALA A 69 8.85 7.86 -26.83
C ALA A 69 7.42 7.65 -27.42
N ASP A 70 6.84 6.46 -27.27
CA ASP A 70 5.49 6.05 -27.63
C ASP A 70 4.51 6.04 -26.43
N GLY A 71 4.93 6.50 -25.25
CA GLY A 71 4.09 6.63 -24.06
C GLY A 71 3.84 5.33 -23.29
N LYS A 72 4.52 4.22 -23.62
CA LYS A 72 4.32 2.90 -22.98
C LYS A 72 5.39 2.58 -21.94
N TYR A 73 5.03 1.78 -20.94
CA TYR A 73 5.96 1.19 -19.95
C TYR A 73 6.39 -0.22 -20.40
N ASN A 74 7.68 -0.55 -20.29
CA ASN A 74 8.20 -1.90 -20.53
C ASN A 74 7.98 -2.89 -19.35
N MET A 75 7.24 -2.46 -18.33
CA MET A 75 7.02 -3.17 -17.07
C MET A 75 5.56 -3.02 -16.63
N ALA A 76 4.95 -4.11 -16.18
CA ALA A 76 3.64 -4.03 -15.55
C ALA A 76 3.84 -3.49 -14.13
N ILE A 77 3.65 -2.20 -13.94
CA ILE A 77 3.49 -1.61 -12.60
C ILE A 77 2.08 -2.01 -12.17
N VAL A 78 1.97 -2.93 -11.20
CA VAL A 78 0.70 -3.49 -10.73
C VAL A 78 0.01 -2.54 -9.75
N SER A 79 -0.15 -1.32 -10.22
CA SER A 79 -0.89 -0.25 -9.61
C SER A 79 -1.40 0.61 -10.76
N ARG A 80 -2.72 0.58 -10.99
CA ARG A 80 -3.40 1.62 -11.78
C ARG A 80 -2.90 2.98 -11.31
N PHE A 81 -2.24 3.73 -12.20
CA PHE A 81 -2.03 5.19 -12.30
C PHE A 81 -1.86 6.11 -11.06
N GLU A 82 -2.04 5.66 -9.82
CA GLU A 82 -2.04 6.50 -8.61
C GLU A 82 -0.84 6.23 -7.66
N ILE A 83 -0.13 5.10 -7.74
CA ILE A 83 1.06 4.87 -6.88
C ILE A 83 2.34 5.51 -7.44
N ILE A 84 2.33 6.05 -8.67
CA ILE A 84 3.44 6.93 -9.12
C ILE A 84 3.56 8.14 -8.19
N VAL A 85 2.46 8.59 -7.57
CA VAL A 85 2.46 9.74 -6.64
C VAL A 85 3.06 9.39 -5.27
N GLN A 86 3.09 8.10 -4.90
CA GLN A 86 3.62 7.65 -3.61
C GLN A 86 5.05 7.09 -3.68
N PHE A 87 5.62 7.09 -4.87
CA PHE A 87 7.01 6.76 -5.13
C PHE A 87 7.98 7.93 -4.93
N SER A 88 7.48 9.09 -4.47
CA SER A 88 8.29 10.19 -3.92
C SER A 88 9.25 9.74 -2.78
N PHE A 89 8.97 8.61 -2.12
CA PHE A 89 9.80 8.03 -1.06
C PHE A 89 10.88 7.05 -1.55
N LEU A 90 10.87 6.66 -2.83
CA LEU A 90 11.90 5.79 -3.40
C LEU A 90 13.27 6.47 -3.52
N LYS A 91 13.33 7.80 -3.35
CA LYS A 91 14.60 8.53 -3.13
C LYS A 91 15.40 7.98 -1.95
N LEU A 92 14.77 7.20 -1.06
CA LEU A 92 15.36 6.67 0.16
C LEU A 92 15.70 5.17 0.11
N VAL A 93 15.37 4.44 -0.97
CA VAL A 93 15.75 3.02 -1.04
C VAL A 93 17.26 2.91 -1.10
N ASP A 94 17.82 2.25 -0.10
CA ASP A 94 19.25 2.08 0.12
C ASP A 94 19.76 1.02 -0.85
N PRO A 95 20.80 1.31 -1.66
CA PRO A 95 21.18 0.39 -2.74
C PRO A 95 21.80 -0.89 -2.19
N HIS A 96 22.21 -0.92 -0.91
CA HIS A 96 22.78 -2.08 -0.23
C HIS A 96 21.80 -2.70 0.78
N CYS A 97 20.60 -2.13 0.95
CA CYS A 97 19.56 -2.71 1.79
C CYS A 97 18.57 -3.46 0.90
N HIS A 98 19.02 -4.55 0.31
CA HIS A 98 18.18 -5.45 -0.46
C HIS A 98 18.25 -6.88 0.10
N HIS A 99 17.32 -7.71 -0.34
CA HIS A 99 17.36 -9.15 -0.12
C HIS A 99 16.94 -9.81 -1.43
N GLY A 100 17.92 -10.30 -2.18
CA GLY A 100 17.74 -10.91 -3.48
C GLY A 100 17.74 -12.44 -3.39
N PHE A 101 16.70 -13.06 -3.94
CA PHE A 101 16.53 -14.51 -3.85
C PHE A 101 15.75 -15.05 -5.05
N VAL A 102 15.95 -16.34 -5.33
CA VAL A 102 15.15 -17.09 -6.28
C VAL A 102 14.21 -18.01 -5.54
N VAL A 103 12.99 -18.15 -6.05
CA VAL A 103 11.97 -19.09 -5.56
C VAL A 103 11.58 -20.04 -6.68
N GLU A 104 11.29 -21.28 -6.30
CA GLU A 104 10.89 -22.34 -7.22
C GLU A 104 9.50 -22.88 -6.86
N TYR A 105 8.63 -22.89 -7.86
CA TYR A 105 7.31 -23.49 -7.75
C TYR A 105 7.13 -24.61 -8.77
N GLY A 106 6.27 -25.58 -8.46
CA GLY A 106 5.95 -26.69 -9.36
C GLY A 106 5.83 -28.04 -8.66
N VAL A 107 5.84 -29.10 -9.46
CA VAL A 107 5.81 -30.49 -8.96
C VAL A 107 7.08 -30.74 -8.13
N ASP A 108 6.91 -31.32 -6.94
CA ASP A 108 7.99 -31.55 -5.95
C ASP A 108 8.71 -30.28 -5.45
N ARG A 109 8.02 -29.14 -5.55
CA ARG A 109 8.43 -27.84 -5.04
C ARG A 109 7.27 -27.22 -4.26
N ASP A 110 7.34 -25.92 -3.97
CA ASP A 110 6.17 -25.20 -3.46
C ASP A 110 5.13 -25.09 -4.59
N VAL A 111 3.87 -25.37 -4.28
CA VAL A 111 2.81 -25.34 -5.32
C VAL A 111 2.19 -23.96 -5.45
N ASP A 112 2.04 -23.24 -4.34
CA ASP A 112 1.45 -21.91 -4.24
C ASP A 112 2.17 -21.08 -3.17
N LEU A 113 1.73 -19.84 -2.99
CA LEU A 113 2.13 -19.01 -1.87
C LEU A 113 0.91 -18.26 -1.34
N GLY A 114 0.61 -18.49 -0.06
CA GLY A 114 -0.55 -17.91 0.61
C GLY A 114 -0.55 -16.38 0.63
N PHE A 115 -1.65 -15.79 1.10
CA PHE A 115 -1.81 -14.35 1.20
C PHE A 115 -0.81 -13.71 2.19
N HIS A 116 -0.04 -12.72 1.73
CA HIS A 116 0.98 -12.04 2.51
C HIS A 116 1.26 -10.61 2.02
N VAL A 117 2.20 -9.96 2.70
CA VAL A 117 2.90 -8.74 2.29
C VAL A 117 4.40 -9.01 2.40
N ASP A 118 5.19 -8.27 1.65
CA ASP A 118 6.65 -8.40 1.71
C ASP A 118 7.24 -7.50 2.79
N ASP A 119 8.36 -7.94 3.35
CA ASP A 119 9.22 -7.09 4.18
C ASP A 119 10.10 -6.18 3.30
N SER A 120 9.45 -5.37 2.48
CA SER A 120 10.09 -4.42 1.57
C SER A 120 9.29 -3.12 1.49
N GLU A 121 9.96 -2.06 1.07
CA GLU A 121 9.25 -0.87 0.59
C GLU A 121 8.77 -1.13 -0.84
N VAL A 122 9.63 -1.72 -1.67
CA VAL A 122 9.36 -2.12 -3.04
C VAL A 122 9.86 -3.54 -3.28
N THR A 123 9.07 -4.33 -3.99
CA THR A 123 9.44 -5.66 -4.45
C THR A 123 9.49 -5.68 -5.97
N LEU A 124 10.63 -6.12 -6.49
CA LEU A 124 10.76 -6.58 -7.86
C LEU A 124 10.54 -8.09 -7.90
N ASN A 125 9.68 -8.56 -8.82
CA ASN A 125 9.44 -9.96 -9.07
C ASN A 125 9.57 -10.23 -10.57
N VAL A 126 10.58 -11.00 -10.98
CA VAL A 126 10.86 -11.31 -12.38
C VAL A 126 10.69 -12.80 -12.63
N CYS A 127 9.86 -13.17 -13.59
CA CYS A 127 9.77 -14.56 -14.03
C CYS A 127 11.04 -14.90 -14.83
N LEU A 128 11.86 -15.81 -14.33
CA LEU A 128 13.06 -16.27 -15.05
C LEU A 128 12.71 -17.31 -16.12
N GLY A 129 11.56 -17.98 -16.01
CA GLY A 129 11.03 -18.88 -17.03
C GLY A 129 10.88 -20.30 -16.54
N LYS A 130 11.31 -21.26 -17.38
CA LYS A 130 10.90 -22.68 -17.46
C LYS A 130 9.51 -22.87 -18.08
N GLN A 131 9.15 -24.12 -18.37
CA GLN A 131 7.82 -24.49 -18.87
C GLN A 131 6.90 -24.71 -17.68
N PHE A 132 5.80 -23.95 -17.60
CA PHE A 132 4.80 -24.08 -16.53
C PHE A 132 3.40 -23.62 -16.97
N SER A 133 2.39 -23.95 -16.17
CA SER A 133 1.04 -23.40 -16.27
C SER A 133 0.48 -23.07 -14.89
N GLY A 134 -0.44 -22.10 -14.83
CA GLY A 134 -0.91 -21.52 -13.57
C GLY A 134 0.15 -20.65 -12.90
N GLY A 135 0.08 -20.52 -11.57
CA GLY A 135 1.02 -19.69 -10.83
C GLY A 135 0.80 -18.20 -11.06
N GLU A 136 -0.44 -17.74 -11.25
CA GLU A 136 -0.72 -16.32 -11.35
C GLU A 136 -0.42 -15.63 -10.01
N LEU A 137 0.16 -14.44 -10.06
CA LEU A 137 0.21 -13.56 -8.88
C LEU A 137 -1.14 -12.91 -8.72
N PHE A 138 -1.68 -12.91 -7.51
CA PHE A 138 -2.94 -12.25 -7.22
C PHE A 138 -2.69 -11.13 -6.21
N PHE A 139 -3.27 -9.95 -6.47
CA PHE A 139 -3.10 -8.72 -5.73
C PHE A 139 -4.44 -8.22 -5.22
N ARG A 140 -4.46 -7.69 -3.99
CA ARG A 140 -5.68 -7.34 -3.25
C ARG A 140 -5.59 -5.96 -2.60
N GLY A 141 -4.89 -5.04 -3.27
CA GLY A 141 -4.70 -3.67 -2.81
C GLY A 141 -3.68 -3.51 -1.69
N VAL A 142 -3.23 -2.27 -1.49
CA VAL A 142 -2.24 -1.90 -0.47
C VAL A 142 -2.97 -1.49 0.82
N ARG A 143 -2.42 -1.86 1.98
CA ARG A 143 -2.98 -1.52 3.30
C ARG A 143 -1.92 -1.17 4.32
N CYS A 144 -2.27 -0.28 5.24
CA CYS A 144 -1.45 -0.04 6.44
C CYS A 144 -1.50 -1.26 7.38
N GLU A 145 -0.62 -1.27 8.38
CA GLU A 145 -0.53 -2.37 9.36
C GLU A 145 -1.86 -2.65 10.08
N LYS A 146 -2.62 -1.59 10.41
CA LYS A 146 -3.91 -1.73 11.08
C LYS A 146 -4.98 -2.40 10.21
N HIS A 147 -4.87 -2.25 8.89
CA HIS A 147 -5.89 -2.66 7.92
C HIS A 147 -5.42 -3.77 6.98
N VAL A 148 -4.27 -4.40 7.24
CA VAL A 148 -3.73 -5.45 6.37
C VAL A 148 -4.71 -6.62 6.18
N ASN A 149 -5.47 -6.94 7.21
CA ASN A 149 -6.47 -8.02 7.20
C ASN A 149 -7.89 -7.53 6.85
N ALA A 150 -8.07 -6.27 6.43
CA ALA A 150 -9.38 -5.77 6.02
C ALA A 150 -9.89 -6.51 4.77
N GLN A 151 -11.20 -6.53 4.55
CA GLN A 151 -11.77 -7.15 3.36
C GLN A 151 -11.25 -6.49 2.07
N THR A 152 -11.03 -7.30 1.04
CA THR A 152 -10.69 -6.82 -0.30
C THR A 152 -11.94 -6.31 -1.01
N GLN A 153 -11.83 -5.14 -1.64
CA GLN A 153 -12.89 -4.60 -2.49
C GLN A 153 -12.73 -5.08 -3.94
N PRO A 154 -13.81 -5.20 -4.72
CA PRO A 154 -13.74 -5.68 -6.11
C PRO A 154 -12.75 -4.90 -6.98
N GLU A 155 -12.62 -3.59 -6.76
CA GLU A 155 -11.73 -2.70 -7.52
C GLU A 155 -10.24 -2.91 -7.23
N GLU A 156 -9.94 -3.64 -6.15
CA GLU A 156 -8.57 -3.93 -5.69
C GLU A 156 -8.07 -5.30 -6.17
N ILE A 157 -8.94 -6.08 -6.82
CA ILE A 157 -8.62 -7.41 -7.33
C ILE A 157 -7.87 -7.24 -8.65
N PHE A 158 -6.62 -7.68 -8.66
CA PHE A 158 -5.82 -7.74 -9.86
C PHE A 158 -5.01 -9.04 -9.88
N ASP A 159 -5.09 -9.79 -10.97
CA ASP A 159 -4.35 -11.04 -11.14
C ASP A 159 -3.39 -10.88 -12.34
N TYR A 160 -2.17 -11.38 -12.20
CA TYR A 160 -1.09 -11.25 -13.17
C TYR A 160 -0.57 -12.63 -13.59
N SER A 161 -0.66 -12.92 -14.88
CA SER A 161 -0.05 -14.09 -15.50
C SER A 161 1.40 -13.81 -15.86
N HIS A 162 2.32 -14.63 -15.36
CA HIS A 162 3.74 -14.47 -15.61
C HIS A 162 4.11 -14.68 -17.07
N VAL A 163 5.15 -13.95 -17.49
CA VAL A 163 5.82 -14.12 -18.77
C VAL A 163 7.32 -14.07 -18.50
N ALA A 164 8.08 -15.03 -19.03
CA ALA A 164 9.53 -15.10 -18.86
C ALA A 164 10.21 -13.78 -19.28
N GLY A 165 11.20 -13.34 -18.48
CA GLY A 165 11.92 -12.08 -18.65
C GLY A 165 11.11 -10.82 -18.29
N ARG A 166 9.81 -10.92 -17.99
CA ARG A 166 9.00 -9.79 -17.53
C ARG A 166 9.05 -9.65 -16.02
N ALA A 167 9.05 -8.40 -15.60
CA ALA A 167 9.06 -7.99 -14.21
C ALA A 167 7.72 -7.39 -13.81
N VAL A 168 7.37 -7.63 -12.55
CA VAL A 168 6.35 -6.93 -11.79
C VAL A 168 7.08 -6.15 -10.70
N LEU A 169 6.82 -4.85 -10.64
CA LEU A 169 7.26 -4.00 -9.54
C LEU A 169 6.04 -3.58 -8.74
N HIS A 170 6.06 -3.81 -7.43
CA HIS A 170 4.96 -3.45 -6.55
C HIS A 170 5.44 -2.97 -5.19
N HIS A 171 4.56 -2.28 -4.47
CA HIS A 171 4.81 -1.92 -3.08
C HIS A 171 4.87 -3.20 -2.23
N GLY A 172 5.83 -3.32 -1.31
CA GLY A 172 5.89 -4.47 -0.40
C GLY A 172 4.64 -4.63 0.49
N ARG A 173 3.93 -3.53 0.78
CA ARG A 173 2.63 -3.55 1.49
C ARG A 173 1.43 -3.91 0.61
N HIS A 174 1.66 -4.17 -0.68
CA HIS A 174 0.61 -4.68 -1.54
C HIS A 174 0.31 -6.11 -1.11
N ARG A 175 -0.93 -6.34 -0.68
CA ARG A 175 -1.35 -7.65 -0.22
C ARG A 175 -1.51 -8.57 -1.43
N HIS A 176 -0.81 -9.69 -1.42
CA HIS A 176 -0.72 -10.56 -2.59
C HIS A 176 -0.39 -12.00 -2.23
N GLY A 177 -0.35 -12.86 -3.25
CA GLY A 177 0.10 -14.25 -3.15
C GLY A 177 0.29 -14.85 -4.54
N ALA A 178 0.64 -16.13 -4.58
CA ALA A 178 0.75 -16.88 -5.83
C ALA A 178 -0.30 -18.01 -5.84
N ARG A 179 -1.03 -18.14 -6.94
CA ARG A 179 -1.90 -19.29 -7.19
C ARG A 179 -1.07 -20.55 -7.42
N ALA A 180 -1.74 -21.70 -7.41
CA ALA A 180 -1.09 -22.98 -7.66
C ALA A 180 -0.46 -23.03 -9.06
N THR A 181 0.80 -23.45 -9.13
CA THR A 181 1.44 -23.90 -10.36
C THR A 181 0.92 -25.29 -10.67
N THR A 182 0.17 -25.43 -11.76
CA THR A 182 -0.59 -26.65 -12.08
C THR A 182 0.19 -27.62 -12.95
N SER A 183 1.24 -27.16 -13.63
CA SER A 183 2.15 -28.00 -14.40
C SER A 183 3.54 -27.37 -14.48
N GLY A 184 4.55 -28.23 -14.63
CA GLY A 184 5.94 -27.82 -14.82
C GLY A 184 6.55 -27.12 -13.61
N HIS A 185 7.52 -26.25 -13.88
CA HIS A 185 8.25 -25.49 -12.85
C HIS A 185 8.27 -24.01 -13.21
N ARG A 186 7.96 -23.15 -12.24
CA ARG A 186 8.02 -21.70 -12.37
C ARG A 186 9.10 -21.17 -11.45
N ILE A 187 10.07 -20.47 -12.02
CA ILE A 187 11.19 -19.91 -11.28
C ILE A 187 11.16 -18.39 -11.38
N ASN A 188 11.19 -17.71 -10.24
CA ASN A 188 11.16 -16.27 -10.17
C ASN A 188 12.33 -15.73 -9.36
N LEU A 189 12.92 -14.64 -9.85
CA LEU A 189 13.81 -13.77 -9.11
C LEU A 189 12.97 -12.76 -8.33
N LEU A 190 13.22 -12.64 -7.03
CA LEU A 190 12.69 -11.58 -6.19
C LEU A 190 13.81 -10.72 -5.65
N LEU A 191 13.55 -9.42 -5.56
CA LEU A 191 14.43 -8.46 -4.90
C LEU A 191 13.56 -7.60 -3.99
N TRP A 192 13.73 -7.78 -2.68
CA TRP A 192 13.10 -6.95 -1.68
C TRP A 192 13.97 -5.74 -1.41
N CYS A 193 13.50 -4.58 -1.86
CA CYS A 193 14.21 -3.32 -1.76
C CYS A 193 13.76 -2.59 -0.49
N ARG A 194 14.72 -2.28 0.40
CA ARG A 194 14.43 -1.65 1.69
C ARG A 194 15.02 -0.26 1.81
N SER A 195 14.44 0.53 2.70
CA SER A 195 14.92 1.86 3.06
C SER A 195 15.02 2.02 4.57
N SER A 196 16.25 2.03 5.08
CA SER A 196 16.54 2.30 6.49
C SER A 196 15.98 3.66 6.94
N VAL A 197 16.17 4.69 6.11
CA VAL A 197 15.66 6.05 6.37
C VAL A 197 14.15 6.08 6.43
N PHE A 198 13.45 5.46 5.46
CA PHE A 198 11.99 5.43 5.47
C PHE A 198 11.43 4.67 6.68
N ARG A 199 12.04 3.53 7.02
CA ARG A 199 11.65 2.74 8.19
C ARG A 199 11.82 3.52 9.49
N GLU A 200 12.90 4.32 9.62
CA GLU A 200 13.11 5.18 10.76
C GLU A 200 12.12 6.36 10.81
N LEU A 201 11.84 7.00 9.67
CA LEU A 201 10.82 8.06 9.57
C LEU A 201 9.43 7.56 9.97
N ARG A 202 9.07 6.33 9.54
CA ARG A 202 7.79 5.71 9.90
C ARG A 202 7.61 5.48 11.41
N LYS A 203 8.68 5.24 12.17
CA LYS A 203 8.57 5.11 13.63
C LYS A 203 8.12 6.43 14.29
N ARG A 204 8.49 7.56 13.70
CA ARG A 204 8.21 8.90 14.23
C ARG A 204 6.86 9.44 13.74
N GLN A 205 6.41 9.02 12.55
CA GLN A 205 5.19 9.53 11.93
C GLN A 205 4.02 8.55 12.09
N LYS A 206 3.14 8.81 13.07
CA LYS A 206 1.98 7.95 13.38
C LYS A 206 0.80 8.10 12.40
N ASP A 207 0.76 9.14 11.60
CA ASP A 207 -0.41 9.57 10.82
C ASP A 207 -0.31 9.38 9.30
N LEU A 208 0.48 8.42 8.83
CA LEU A 208 0.60 8.09 7.39
C LEU A 208 -0.64 7.36 6.82
N SER A 209 -1.81 7.49 7.43
CA SER A 209 -3.04 6.82 7.00
C SER A 209 -3.61 7.35 5.68
N SER A 210 -3.01 8.40 5.11
CA SER A 210 -3.48 9.08 3.89
C SER A 210 -3.51 8.19 2.65
N TRP A 211 -2.75 7.10 2.60
CA TRP A 211 -2.68 6.21 1.43
C TRP A 211 -3.45 4.90 1.57
N CYS A 212 -3.76 4.50 2.81
CA CYS A 212 -4.54 3.29 3.03
C CYS A 212 -5.98 3.57 2.63
N THR A 213 -6.48 2.88 1.62
CA THR A 213 -7.86 3.06 1.13
C THR A 213 -8.89 2.83 2.24
N GLU A 214 -8.62 1.89 3.15
CA GLU A 214 -9.49 1.63 4.32
C GLU A 214 -9.48 2.78 5.33
N CYS A 215 -8.30 3.34 5.64
CA CYS A 215 -8.23 4.53 6.51
C CYS A 215 -8.98 5.71 5.91
N GLN A 216 -8.84 5.94 4.61
CA GLN A 216 -9.59 6.99 3.91
C GLN A 216 -11.10 6.74 3.97
N ARG A 217 -11.53 5.48 3.80
CA ARG A 217 -12.95 5.09 3.88
C ARG A 217 -13.51 5.35 5.27
N GLU A 218 -12.85 4.87 6.32
CA GLU A 218 -13.26 5.13 7.69
C GLU A 218 -13.30 6.64 8.00
N LYS A 219 -12.36 7.43 7.47
CA LYS A 219 -12.37 8.89 7.62
C LYS A 219 -13.59 9.51 6.95
N LYS A 220 -13.91 9.10 5.72
CA LYS A 220 -15.12 9.54 4.98
C LYS A 220 -16.40 9.13 5.72
N GLU A 221 -16.45 7.93 6.28
CA GLU A 221 -17.62 7.44 7.01
C GLU A 221 -17.83 8.22 8.31
N ARG A 222 -16.77 8.43 9.10
CA ARG A 222 -16.82 9.32 10.28
C ARG A 222 -17.30 10.72 9.91
N GLN A 223 -16.87 11.26 8.77
CA GLN A 223 -17.32 12.56 8.29
C GLN A 223 -18.81 12.56 7.91
N ARG A 224 -19.31 11.52 7.22
CA ARG A 224 -20.74 11.38 6.88
C ARG A 224 -21.62 11.26 8.12
N GLN A 225 -21.19 10.49 9.10
CA GLN A 225 -21.90 10.35 10.39
C GLN A 225 -21.96 11.68 11.13
N ARG A 226 -20.86 12.44 11.16
CA ARG A 226 -20.82 13.80 11.71
C ARG A 226 -21.80 14.74 11.01
N VAL A 227 -21.80 14.78 9.68
CA VAL A 227 -22.74 15.61 8.90
C VAL A 227 -24.18 15.22 9.17
N THR A 228 -24.48 13.92 9.26
CA THR A 228 -25.83 13.41 9.54
C THR A 228 -26.28 13.81 10.95
N ALA A 229 -25.42 13.67 11.96
CA ALA A 229 -25.71 14.11 13.32
C ALA A 229 -26.00 15.62 13.40
N ILE A 230 -25.19 16.45 12.72
CA ILE A 230 -25.41 17.90 12.63
C ILE A 230 -26.77 18.21 11.97
N LYS A 231 -27.12 17.52 10.88
CA LYS A 231 -28.42 17.69 10.21
C LYS A 231 -29.60 17.29 11.11
N LEU A 232 -29.49 16.19 11.86
CA LEU A 232 -30.52 15.75 12.80
C LEU A 232 -30.74 16.76 13.92
N VAL A 233 -29.64 17.27 14.49
CA VAL A 233 -29.71 18.35 15.48
C VAL A 233 -30.37 19.58 14.85
N HIS A 234 -29.92 20.05 13.69
CA HIS A 234 -30.54 21.16 12.96
C HIS A 234 -32.05 20.98 12.70
N SER A 235 -32.47 19.79 12.25
CA SER A 235 -33.89 19.50 12.00
C SER A 235 -34.74 19.50 13.28
N SER A 236 -34.20 18.98 14.39
CA SER A 236 -34.89 18.98 15.70
C SER A 236 -35.07 20.40 16.23
N ILE A 237 -34.10 21.27 15.96
CA ILE A 237 -34.13 22.70 16.29
C ILE A 237 -35.22 23.41 15.50
N CYS A 238 -35.25 23.24 14.17
CA CYS A 238 -36.28 23.81 13.32
C CYS A 238 -37.69 23.35 13.72
N PHE A 239 -37.87 22.06 14.00
CA PHE A 239 -39.16 21.50 14.43
C PHE A 239 -39.64 22.08 15.78
N SER A 240 -38.72 22.41 16.69
CA SER A 240 -39.10 23.05 17.96
C SER A 240 -39.56 24.51 17.83
N ARG A 241 -39.24 25.20 16.71
CA ARG A 241 -39.71 26.57 16.45
C ARG A 241 -41.16 26.64 15.93
N ASP A 242 -41.69 25.55 15.37
CA ASP A 242 -43.04 25.46 14.79
C ASP A 242 -44.16 25.15 15.80
N ARG A 243 -43.84 24.98 17.10
CA ARG A 243 -44.85 24.84 18.15
C ARG A 243 -45.21 26.18 18.77
N SER A 244 -46.45 26.29 19.25
CA SER A 244 -46.97 27.42 20.02
C SER A 244 -46.35 27.51 21.41
N TYR A 245 -45.05 27.82 21.47
CA TYR A 245 -44.34 28.19 22.69
C TYR A 245 -44.39 29.72 22.88
N SER A 246 -44.22 30.20 24.11
CA SER A 246 -44.06 31.64 24.34
C SER A 246 -42.74 32.12 23.71
N GLU A 247 -42.63 33.42 23.37
CA GLU A 247 -41.42 33.97 22.76
C GLU A 247 -40.16 33.77 23.64
N GLU A 248 -40.30 33.84 24.96
CA GLU A 248 -39.20 33.53 25.90
C GLU A 248 -38.78 32.05 25.85
N GLU A 249 -39.72 31.11 25.75
CA GLU A 249 -39.42 29.69 25.64
C GLU A 249 -38.75 29.34 24.31
N LYS A 250 -39.15 29.99 23.22
CA LYS A 250 -38.48 29.86 21.91
C LYS A 250 -37.05 30.38 21.98
N LEU A 251 -36.81 31.50 22.68
CA LEU A 251 -35.49 32.11 22.85
C LEU A 251 -34.57 31.21 23.69
N LEU A 252 -35.03 30.75 24.86
CA LEU A 252 -34.28 29.87 25.76
C LEU A 252 -33.92 28.55 25.07
N ARG A 253 -34.86 27.95 24.33
CA ARG A 253 -34.61 26.72 23.57
C ARG A 253 -33.59 26.95 22.46
N SER A 254 -33.70 28.05 21.72
CA SER A 254 -32.72 28.42 20.67
C SER A 254 -31.31 28.62 21.25
N CYS A 255 -31.18 29.24 22.42
CA CYS A 255 -29.90 29.44 23.10
C CYS A 255 -29.29 28.13 23.63
N LEU A 256 -30.08 27.28 24.29
CA LEU A 256 -29.65 25.96 24.80
C LEU A 256 -29.17 25.05 23.66
N VAL A 257 -29.91 25.08 22.57
CA VAL A 257 -29.58 24.41 21.32
C VAL A 257 -28.24 24.88 20.78
N ASN A 258 -28.04 26.19 20.64
CA ASN A 258 -26.81 26.73 20.09
C ASN A 258 -25.62 26.42 20.99
N PHE A 259 -25.81 26.44 22.31
CA PHE A 259 -24.81 26.04 23.29
C PHE A 259 -24.44 24.55 23.18
N LEU A 260 -25.43 23.66 23.01
CA LEU A 260 -25.22 22.22 22.83
C LEU A 260 -24.53 21.89 21.49
N VAL A 261 -24.92 22.57 20.40
CA VAL A 261 -24.26 22.46 19.10
C VAL A 261 -22.82 22.94 19.19
N LEU A 262 -22.58 24.08 19.85
CA LEU A 262 -21.25 24.65 20.01
C LEU A 262 -20.35 23.74 20.87
N THR A 263 -20.84 23.25 22.02
CA THR A 263 -20.07 22.34 22.88
C THR A 263 -19.81 20.98 22.24
N PHE A 264 -20.78 20.42 21.51
CA PHE A 264 -20.58 19.19 20.74
C PHE A 264 -19.60 19.38 19.59
N THR A 265 -19.67 20.52 18.89
CA THR A 265 -18.74 20.86 17.80
C THR A 265 -17.33 21.04 18.35
N LEU A 266 -17.14 21.89 19.36
CA LEU A 266 -15.84 22.19 19.98
C LEU A 266 -15.17 20.96 20.61
N ARG A 267 -15.92 20.08 21.29
CA ARG A 267 -15.36 18.83 21.84
C ARG A 267 -14.88 17.85 20.78
N ASN A 268 -15.33 17.99 19.54
CA ASN A 268 -15.05 17.03 18.46
C ASN A 268 -14.25 17.63 17.29
N MET A 269 -13.74 18.86 17.42
CA MET A 269 -12.82 19.47 16.43
C MET A 269 -11.44 18.80 16.51
N ALA A 270 -10.80 18.60 15.36
CA ALA A 270 -9.41 18.18 15.32
C ALA A 270 -8.52 19.32 15.87
N PRO A 271 -7.37 19.02 16.49
CA PRO A 271 -6.41 20.07 16.79
C PRO A 271 -6.05 20.77 15.47
N HIS A 272 -6.14 22.09 15.42
CA HIS A 272 -5.88 22.98 14.27
C HIS A 272 -7.06 23.39 13.34
N THR A 273 -8.33 23.10 13.68
CA THR A 273 -9.45 23.72 12.93
C THR A 273 -9.73 25.14 13.44
N THR A 274 -9.61 26.15 12.57
CA THR A 274 -9.90 27.57 12.89
C THR A 274 -11.36 27.89 12.57
N ALA A 275 -12.10 28.39 13.56
CA ALA A 275 -13.46 28.90 13.38
C ALA A 275 -13.43 30.42 13.23
N LYS A 276 -14.14 30.97 12.24
CA LYS A 276 -14.32 32.42 12.08
C LYS A 276 -15.67 32.81 12.68
N VAL A 277 -15.68 33.87 13.50
CA VAL A 277 -16.90 34.42 14.08
C VAL A 277 -17.66 35.19 12.99
N ILE A 278 -18.86 34.74 12.65
CA ILE A 278 -19.86 35.54 11.95
C ILE A 278 -20.84 36.02 13.01
N SER A 279 -20.83 37.31 13.29
CA SER A 279 -21.89 37.92 14.11
C SER A 279 -23.16 38.07 13.26
N CYS A 280 -24.30 37.68 13.82
CA CYS A 280 -25.61 38.08 13.32
C CYS A 280 -26.24 38.98 14.39
N SER A 281 -26.40 40.26 14.08
CA SER A 281 -27.04 41.22 14.96
C SER A 281 -28.55 41.27 14.70
N SER A 282 -29.34 41.15 15.76
CA SER A 282 -30.69 41.69 15.83
C SER A 282 -30.73 42.70 16.99
N SER A 283 -31.73 43.57 17.02
CA SER A 283 -31.77 44.82 17.80
C SER A 283 -31.49 44.71 19.29
N ASP A 284 -31.54 43.52 19.88
CA ASP A 284 -31.42 43.35 21.33
C ASP A 284 -30.29 42.43 21.80
N PHE A 285 -29.65 41.61 20.96
CA PHE A 285 -28.52 40.75 21.37
C PHE A 285 -27.57 40.36 20.22
N ASP A 286 -26.25 40.38 20.51
CA ASP A 286 -25.20 39.86 19.63
C ASP A 286 -25.10 38.32 19.73
N ILE A 287 -25.38 37.62 18.62
CA ILE A 287 -25.22 36.16 18.52
C ILE A 287 -23.99 35.86 17.65
N ASN A 288 -23.01 35.18 18.24
CA ASN A 288 -21.82 34.68 17.54
C ASN A 288 -22.12 33.32 16.91
N VAL A 289 -22.22 33.28 15.58
CA VAL A 289 -22.30 32.05 14.78
C VAL A 289 -20.90 31.73 14.27
N TYR A 290 -20.45 30.49 14.39
CA TYR A 290 -19.11 30.09 13.97
C TYR A 290 -19.14 29.44 12.60
N GLU A 291 -18.43 30.01 11.62
CA GLU A 291 -18.20 29.40 10.32
C GLU A 291 -16.92 28.56 10.38
N ILE A 292 -17.05 27.28 10.02
CA ILE A 292 -15.96 26.30 10.10
C ILE A 292 -15.33 26.17 8.71
N TYR A 293 -14.08 26.60 8.58
CA TYR A 293 -13.31 26.38 7.36
C TYR A 293 -12.42 25.15 7.53
N GLY A 294 -12.37 24.31 6.49
CA GLY A 294 -11.60 23.07 6.42
C GLY A 294 -10.34 23.21 5.58
#